data_AF-A0A660SCR2-F1
#
_entry.id   AF-A0A660SCR2-F1
#
_cell.length_a   1.000
_cell.length_b   1.000
_cell.length_c   1.000
_cell.angle_alpha   90.00
_cell.angle_beta   90.00
_cell.angle_gamma   90.00
#
_symmetry.space_group_name_H-M   'P 1'
#
loop_
_entity.id
_entity.type
_entity.pdbx_description
1 polymer ?
#
loop_
_entity_poly.entity_id
_entity_poly.type
_entity_poly.pdbx_seq_one_letter_code
_entity_poly.pdbx_strand_id
1 'polypeptide(L)'
;MVLILVGDFPVCTAPRDQYYPSVTYANDQFYVFWSDRRYYPSYAIFGARVTKDGAVLDPDGKLIFRDESAYDVNAAYDGSNFLVVFRNGC
;
A
#
# COMPACT_ATOMS: atom_id res chain seq x y z
N MET A 1 -8.36 -8.45 2.09
CA MET A 1 -8.69 -9.32 0.94
C MET A 1 -8.80 -8.41 -0.27
N VAL A 2 -7.97 -8.61 -1.30
CA VAL A 2 -8.07 -7.89 -2.57
C VAL A 2 -8.58 -8.91 -3.59
N LEU A 3 -9.78 -8.68 -4.13
CA LEU A 3 -10.38 -9.57 -5.12
C LEU A 3 -10.03 -9.04 -6.52
N ILE A 4 -9.17 -9.75 -7.24
CA ILE A 4 -9.19 -9.72 -8.71
C ILE A 4 -9.97 -10.97 -9.12
N LEU A 5 -10.75 -10.93 -10.21
CA LEU A 5 -11.63 -12.02 -10.67
C LEU A 5 -10.91 -13.37 -10.99
N VAL A 6 -9.63 -13.52 -10.63
CA VAL A 6 -8.76 -14.68 -10.84
C VAL A 6 -8.30 -15.39 -9.55
N GLY A 7 -8.72 -14.93 -8.36
CA GLY A 7 -8.47 -15.62 -7.08
C GLY A 7 -7.95 -14.71 -5.96
N ASP A 8 -7.86 -15.25 -4.73
CA ASP A 8 -7.31 -14.53 -3.58
C ASP A 8 -5.79 -14.58 -3.57
N PHE A 9 -5.15 -13.42 -3.46
CA PHE A 9 -3.70 -13.29 -3.29
C PHE A 9 -3.39 -12.27 -2.17
N PRO A 10 -2.62 -12.64 -1.14
CA PRO A 10 -2.25 -11.71 -0.08
C PRO A 10 -1.16 -10.76 -0.58
N VAL A 11 -1.40 -9.45 -0.45
CA VAL A 11 -0.38 -8.41 -0.73
C VAL A 11 0.62 -8.30 0.42
N CYS A 12 0.13 -8.46 1.66
CA CYS A 12 0.92 -8.38 2.88
C CYS A 12 0.47 -9.46 3.86
N THR A 13 1.44 -10.15 4.43
CA THR A 13 1.32 -11.18 5.48
C THR A 13 2.16 -10.84 6.72
N ALA A 14 2.76 -9.65 6.74
CA ALA A 14 3.51 -9.14 7.89
C ALA A 14 2.64 -9.11 9.16
N PRO A 15 3.25 -9.33 10.34
CA PRO A 15 2.51 -9.33 11.60
C PRO A 15 1.91 -7.96 11.92
N ARG A 16 0.89 -7.97 12.78
CA ARG A 16 0.09 -6.81 13.22
C ARG A 16 -0.82 -6.28 12.12
N ASP A 17 -1.36 -5.09 12.35
CA ASP A 17 -2.48 -4.56 11.61
C ASP A 17 -2.03 -3.84 10.33
N GLN A 18 -2.75 -4.11 9.24
CA GLN A 18 -2.70 -3.36 7.99
C GLN A 18 -4.05 -2.69 7.76
N TYR A 19 -4.04 -1.37 7.60
CA TYR A 19 -5.26 -0.56 7.51
C TYR A 19 -5.25 0.38 6.31
N TYR A 20 -6.45 0.83 5.98
CA TYR A 20 -6.72 1.91 5.03
C TYR A 20 -5.98 1.75 3.69
N PRO A 21 -6.16 0.62 2.98
CA PRO A 21 -5.49 0.44 1.70
C PRO A 21 -6.03 1.46 0.67
N SER A 22 -5.13 2.03 -0.11
CA SER A 22 -5.42 2.86 -1.28
C SER A 22 -4.81 2.21 -2.52
N VAL A 23 -5.60 2.10 -3.59
CA VAL A 23 -5.18 1.46 -4.84
C VAL A 23 -5.21 2.47 -5.98
N THR A 24 -4.13 2.52 -6.75
CA THR A 24 -4.01 3.34 -7.96
C THR A 24 -3.48 2.48 -9.11
N TYR A 25 -4.09 2.57 -10.29
CA TYR A 25 -3.58 1.93 -11.50
C TYR A 25 -2.67 2.89 -12.27
N ALA A 26 -1.48 2.43 -12.64
CA ALA A 26 -0.53 3.20 -13.43
C ALA A 26 0.45 2.25 -14.12
N ASN A 27 1.02 2.65 -15.26
CA ASN A 27 2.11 1.89 -15.92
C ASN A 27 1.82 0.37 -16.09
N ASP A 28 0.59 0.02 -16.49
CA ASP A 28 0.10 -1.37 -16.66
C ASP A 28 0.13 -2.26 -15.39
N GLN A 29 0.12 -1.66 -14.20
CA GLN A 29 0.08 -2.39 -12.92
C GLN A 29 -0.70 -1.62 -11.84
N PHE A 30 -1.11 -2.34 -10.81
CA PHE A 30 -1.68 -1.74 -9.61
C PHE A 30 -0.59 -1.38 -8.61
N TYR A 31 -0.78 -0.25 -7.93
CA TYR A 31 0.00 0.19 -6.79
C TYR A 31 -0.94 0.22 -5.60
N VAL A 32 -0.62 -0.57 -4.59
CA VAL A 32 -1.39 -0.67 -3.35
C VAL A 32 -0.57 -0.02 -2.26
N PHE A 33 -1.13 0.98 -1.59
CA PHE A 33 -0.54 1.67 -0.45
C PHE A 33 -1.36 1.39 0.79
N TRP A 34 -0.75 1.29 1.98
CA TRP A 34 -1.49 1.08 3.22
C TRP A 34 -0.74 1.61 4.44
N SER A 35 -1.48 1.86 5.51
CA SER A 35 -0.92 2.09 6.84
C SER A 35 -0.64 0.76 7.51
N ASP A 36 0.55 0.61 8.06
CA ASP A 36 1.03 -0.64 8.61
C ASP A 36 1.57 -0.44 10.02
N ARG A 37 1.08 -1.26 10.96
CA ARG A 37 1.44 -1.19 12.38
C ARG A 37 2.53 -2.19 12.77
N ARG A 38 3.23 -2.81 11.81
CA ARG A 38 4.32 -3.73 12.11
C ARG A 38 5.38 -3.11 13.02
N TYR A 39 5.59 -1.79 12.92
CA TYR A 39 6.51 -1.00 13.75
C TYR A 39 5.84 -0.27 14.94
N TYR A 40 5.06 -0.99 15.74
CA TYR A 40 4.45 -0.48 16.97
C TYR A 40 5.42 0.34 17.85
N PRO A 41 4.95 1.44 18.49
CA PRO A 41 3.55 1.91 18.54
C PRO A 41 3.09 2.69 17.31
N SER A 42 4.00 2.98 16.38
CA SER A 42 3.75 3.84 15.22
C SER A 42 3.18 3.09 14.03
N TYR A 43 2.54 3.85 13.14
CA TYR A 43 2.13 3.39 11.81
C TYR A 43 3.09 3.95 10.76
N ALA A 44 3.51 3.09 9.84
CA ALA A 44 4.31 3.47 8.68
C ALA A 44 3.46 3.30 7.41
N ILE A 45 3.79 4.05 6.36
CA ILE A 45 3.18 3.85 5.05
C ILE A 45 4.03 2.88 4.25
N PHE A 46 3.38 1.83 3.76
CA PHE A 46 3.95 0.85 2.87
C PHE A 46 3.24 0.89 1.52
N GLY A 47 3.92 0.39 0.49
CA GLY A 47 3.28 0.11 -0.79
C GLY A 47 3.86 -1.07 -1.53
N ALA A 48 3.05 -1.68 -2.39
CA ALA A 48 3.41 -2.82 -3.21
C ALA A 48 2.88 -2.64 -4.63
N ARG A 49 3.64 -3.14 -5.61
CA ARG A 49 3.15 -3.30 -6.97
C ARG A 49 2.48 -4.67 -7.12
N VAL A 50 1.39 -4.70 -7.86
CA VAL A 50 0.65 -5.91 -8.21
C VAL A 50 0.37 -5.88 -9.71
N THR A 51 0.68 -6.95 -10.43
CA THR A 51 0.37 -7.04 -11.86
C THR A 51 -1.13 -7.08 -12.09
N LYS A 52 -1.58 -6.80 -13.33
CA LYS A 52 -3.00 -6.95 -13.71
C LYS A 52 -3.55 -8.36 -13.53
N ASP A 53 -2.67 -9.36 -13.56
CA ASP A 53 -2.99 -10.78 -13.37
C ASP A 53 -2.96 -11.20 -11.89
N GLY A 54 -2.73 -10.27 -10.95
CA GLY A 54 -2.73 -10.52 -9.51
C GLY A 54 -1.41 -11.03 -8.92
N ALA A 55 -0.30 -11.00 -9.69
CA ALA A 55 1.01 -11.32 -9.12
C ALA A 55 1.52 -10.15 -8.27
N VAL A 56 1.79 -10.41 -6.98
CA VAL A 56 2.36 -9.41 -6.06
C VAL A 56 3.86 -9.31 -6.30
N LEU A 57 4.32 -8.17 -6.80
CA LEU A 57 5.71 -7.95 -7.17
C LEU A 57 6.59 -7.51 -5.99
N ASP A 58 5.98 -6.91 -4.96
CA ASP A 58 6.66 -6.50 -3.73
C ASP A 58 5.89 -7.08 -2.52
N PRO A 59 6.02 -8.39 -2.24
CA PRO A 59 5.33 -9.03 -1.12
C PRO A 59 5.70 -8.38 0.21
N ASP A 60 4.72 -8.23 1.09
CA ASP A 60 4.80 -7.48 2.36
C ASP A 60 5.11 -5.98 2.22
N GLY A 61 5.20 -5.48 0.99
CA GLY A 61 5.41 -4.09 0.67
C GLY A 61 6.81 -3.56 0.90
N LYS A 62 7.06 -2.43 0.28
CA LYS A 62 8.21 -1.56 0.51
C LYS A 62 7.80 -0.42 1.43
N LEU A 63 8.68 -0.10 2.36
CA LEU A 63 8.51 1.06 3.22
C LEU A 63 8.59 2.34 2.39
N ILE A 64 7.61 3.22 2.54
CA ILE A 64 7.56 4.53 1.89
C ILE A 64 7.81 5.64 2.90
N PHE A 65 7.22 5.56 4.09
CA PHE A 65 7.34 6.59 5.12
C PHE A 65 7.27 5.99 6.53
N ARG A 66 8.17 6.43 7.44
CA ARG A 66 8.19 5.99 8.85
C ARG A 66 8.67 7.04 9.86
N ASP A 67 8.87 8.28 9.45
CA ASP A 67 9.52 9.26 10.33
C ASP A 67 8.62 9.65 11.51
N GLU A 68 7.31 9.63 11.29
CA GLU A 68 6.29 9.71 12.33
C GLU A 68 5.09 8.80 12.00
N SER A 69 4.14 8.68 12.93
CA SER A 69 2.98 7.82 12.71
C SER A 69 2.10 8.37 11.59
N ALA A 70 1.82 7.55 10.58
CA ALA A 70 1.08 7.96 9.39
C ALA A 70 -0.14 7.10 9.06
N TYR A 71 -1.23 7.76 8.66
CA TYR A 71 -2.58 7.20 8.49
C TYR A 71 -3.27 7.70 7.22
N ASP A 72 -4.38 7.04 6.85
CA ASP A 72 -5.31 7.48 5.81
C ASP A 72 -4.61 7.80 4.48
N VAL A 73 -3.79 6.88 3.99
CA VAL A 73 -3.09 7.06 2.71
C VAL A 73 -4.08 7.14 1.56
N ASN A 74 -3.84 8.07 0.64
CA ASN A 74 -4.53 8.18 -0.63
C ASN A 74 -3.52 8.52 -1.73
N ALA A 75 -3.72 7.99 -2.93
CA ALA A 75 -2.81 8.16 -4.04
C ALA A 75 -3.55 8.38 -5.36
N ALA A 76 -3.01 9.28 -6.18
CA ALA A 76 -3.43 9.53 -7.55
C ALA A 76 -2.22 9.52 -8.49
N TYR A 77 -2.47 9.17 -9.76
CA TYR A 77 -1.46 9.16 -10.81
C TYR A 77 -1.92 10.07 -11.96
N ASP A 78 -1.06 10.98 -12.41
CA ASP A 78 -1.40 11.98 -13.44
C ASP A 78 -1.04 11.53 -14.87
N GLY A 79 -0.54 10.31 -15.05
CA GLY A 79 0.03 9.82 -16.31
C GLY A 79 1.57 9.89 -16.37
N SER A 80 2.23 10.44 -15.36
CA SER A 80 3.69 10.51 -15.24
C SER A 80 4.19 10.39 -13.79
N ASN A 81 3.51 11.02 -12.84
CA ASN A 81 3.87 11.11 -11.43
C ASN A 81 2.75 10.62 -10.52
N PHE A 82 3.16 10.14 -9.35
CA PHE A 82 2.25 9.87 -8.24
C PHE A 82 2.19 11.06 -7.30
N LEU A 83 0.98 11.46 -6.94
CA LEU A 83 0.73 12.23 -5.72
C LEU A 83 0.22 11.27 -4.66
N VAL A 84 0.99 11.09 -3.58
CA VAL A 84 0.61 10.27 -2.42
C VAL A 84 0.48 11.19 -1.22
N VAL A 85 -0.66 11.15 -0.54
CA VAL A 85 -0.96 11.95 0.64
C VAL A 85 -1.35 11.05 1.79
N PHE A 86 -1.02 11.46 3.01
CA PHE A 86 -1.38 10.77 4.25
C PHE A 86 -1.38 11.78 5.39
N ARG A 87 -2.07 11.46 6.49
CA ARG A 87 -1.99 12.23 7.73
C ARG A 87 -0.80 11.74 8.55
N ASN A 88 -0.09 12.66 9.18
CA ASN A 88 1.08 12.36 9.99
C ASN A 88 1.02 13.12 11.34
N GLY A 89 1.67 12.57 12.37
CA GLY A 89 1.89 13.28 13.65
C GLY A 89 0.69 13.40 14.58
N CYS A 90 -0.24 12.44 14.55
CA CYS A 90 -1.35 12.38 15.51
C CYS A 90 -0.90 12.21 16.97
#